data_AF-A0AAW9JA55-F1
#
_entry.id   AF-A0AAW9JA55-F1
#
_cell.length_a   1.000
_cell.length_b   1.000
_cell.length_c   1.000
_cell.angle_alpha   90.00
_cell.angle_beta   90.00
_cell.angle_gamma   90.00
#
_symmetry.space_group_name_H-M   'P 1'
#
loop_
_entity.id
_entity.type
_entity.pdbx_description
1 polymer ?
#
loop_
_entity_poly.entity_id
_entity_poly.type
_entity_poly.pdbx_seq_one_letter_code
_entity_poly.pdbx_strand_id
1 'polypeptide(L)'
;VDNLKPALVYVVVTIVTLLLFLIFGYAIFVAIGARLNPIKFVKKIGKVALFGFSTSSSAATLPLNTKTTTEELGVDKDIASFILPLGMTVNMNGTAIMQVIATIFIASSAGYNVTIGNIIIIALIA
;
A
#
# COMPACT_ATOMS: atom_id res chain seq x y z
N VAL A 1 -14.84 6.54 -27.54
CA VAL A 1 -14.25 5.29 -26.99
C VAL A 1 -12.74 5.41 -26.82
N ASP A 2 -12.04 6.17 -27.67
CA ASP A 2 -10.56 6.29 -27.61
C ASP A 2 -10.01 7.00 -26.36
N ASN A 3 -10.76 7.94 -25.76
CA ASN A 3 -10.37 8.58 -24.50
C ASN A 3 -10.55 7.68 -23.25
N LEU A 4 -11.20 6.53 -23.38
CA LEU A 4 -11.45 5.62 -22.25
C LEU A 4 -10.30 4.63 -22.04
N LYS A 5 -9.55 4.31 -23.10
CA LYS A 5 -8.42 3.38 -23.05
C LYS A 5 -7.32 3.87 -22.08
N PRO A 6 -6.88 5.15 -22.11
CA PRO A 6 -5.86 5.64 -21.18
C PRO A 6 -6.31 5.59 -19.72
N ALA A 7 -7.56 5.96 -19.45
CA ALA A 7 -8.14 5.92 -18.11
C ALA A 7 -8.24 4.48 -17.58
N LEU A 8 -8.62 3.52 -18.43
CA LEU A 8 -8.66 2.10 -18.08
C LEU A 8 -7.25 1.57 -17.75
N VAL A 9 -6.25 1.92 -18.56
CA VAL A 9 -4.86 1.54 -18.31
C VAL A 9 -4.39 2.08 -16.96
N TYR A 10 -4.68 3.35 -16.64
CA TYR A 10 -4.39 3.95 -15.34
C TYR A 10 -4.98 3.15 -14.18
N VAL A 11 -6.28 2.84 -14.24
CA VAL A 11 -6.99 2.11 -13.17
C VAL A 11 -6.39 0.71 -12.99
N VAL A 12 -6.20 -0.03 -14.09
CA VAL A 12 -5.67 -1.40 -14.04
C VAL A 12 -4.24 -1.41 -13.50
N VAL A 13 -3.36 -0.53 -13.99
CA VAL A 13 -1.96 -0.45 -13.53
C VAL A 13 -1.91 -0.09 -12.04
N THR A 14 -2.75 0.85 -11.59
CA THR A 14 -2.80 1.25 -10.18
C THR A 14 -3.24 0.08 -9.30
N ILE A 15 -4.35 -0.58 -9.64
CA ILE A 15 -4.88 -1.72 -8.86
C ILE A 15 -3.87 -2.87 -8.81
N VAL A 16 -3.29 -3.24 -9.95
CA VAL A 16 -2.31 -4.32 -10.02
C VAL A 16 -1.08 -3.99 -9.18
N THR A 17 -0.55 -2.77 -9.28
CA THR A 17 0.62 -2.34 -8.51
C THR A 17 0.35 -2.37 -7.01
N LEU A 18 -0.81 -1.87 -6.58
CA LEU A 18 -1.23 -1.92 -5.17
C LEU A 18 -1.36 -3.35 -4.64
N LEU A 19 -1.98 -4.25 -5.41
CA LEU A 19 -2.14 -5.65 -5.02
C LEU A 19 -0.79 -6.39 -4.98
N LEU A 20 0.09 -6.14 -5.95
CA LEU A 20 1.44 -6.70 -5.95
C LEU A 20 2.24 -6.21 -4.74
N PHE A 21 2.20 -4.91 -4.43
CA PHE A 21 2.88 -4.37 -3.25
C PHE A 21 2.31 -4.91 -1.94
N LEU A 22 0.98 -5.04 -1.86
CA LEU A 22 0.29 -5.59 -0.69
C LEU A 22 0.70 -7.05 -0.41
N ILE A 23 0.72 -7.89 -1.45
CA ILE A 23 0.98 -9.33 -1.32
C ILE A 23 2.47 -9.63 -1.20
N PHE A 24 3.30 -9.03 -2.05
CA PHE A 24 4.72 -9.34 -2.15
C PHE A 24 5.59 -8.33 -1.40
N GLY A 25 5.30 -7.03 -1.50
CA GLY A 25 6.11 -5.98 -0.88
C GLY A 25 6.23 -6.15 0.63
N TYR A 26 5.09 -6.21 1.34
CA TYR A 26 5.10 -6.44 2.80
C TYR A 26 5.65 -7.81 3.19
N ALA A 27 5.35 -8.85 2.40
CA ALA A 27 5.87 -10.19 2.65
C ALA A 27 7.41 -10.23 2.58
N ILE A 28 7.99 -9.62 1.55
CA ILE A 28 9.45 -9.51 1.38
C ILE A 28 10.06 -8.70 2.51
N PHE A 29 9.44 -7.58 2.89
CA PHE A 29 9.94 -6.74 3.99
C PHE A 29 9.99 -7.51 5.31
N VAL A 30 8.96 -8.29 5.63
CA VAL A 30 8.91 -9.15 6.82
C VAL A 30 9.93 -10.29 6.72
N ALA A 31 10.07 -10.90 5.55
CA ALA A 31 11.03 -12.00 5.34
C ALA A 31 12.48 -11.55 5.51
N ILE A 32 12.84 -10.36 5.01
CA ILE A 32 14.22 -9.86 5.08
C ILE A 32 14.48 -9.18 6.43
N GLY A 33 13.58 -8.28 6.85
CA GLY A 33 13.76 -7.45 8.04
C GLY A 33 13.55 -8.20 9.35
N ALA A 34 12.47 -8.97 9.45
CA ALA A 34 12.14 -9.72 10.66
C ALA A 34 12.60 -11.19 10.62
N ARG A 35 13.07 -11.68 9.46
CA ARG A 35 13.44 -13.10 9.23
C ARG A 35 12.30 -14.07 9.59
N LEU A 36 11.06 -13.62 9.41
CA LEU A 36 9.85 -14.40 9.68
C LEU A 36 9.29 -15.02 8.41
N ASN A 37 8.47 -16.07 8.58
CA ASN A 37 7.82 -16.73 7.45
C ASN A 37 6.78 -15.80 6.80
N PRO A 38 6.99 -15.36 5.53
CA PRO A 38 6.12 -14.40 4.86
C PRO A 38 4.71 -14.94 4.62
N ILE A 39 4.59 -16.25 4.34
CA ILE A 39 3.29 -16.89 4.06
C ILE A 39 2.41 -16.86 5.32
N LYS A 40 3.00 -17.10 6.50
CA LYS A 40 2.28 -17.02 7.78
C LYS A 40 1.81 -15.58 8.05
N PHE A 41 2.64 -14.59 7.74
CA PHE A 41 2.29 -13.17 7.90
C PHE A 41 1.11 -12.79 6.99
N VAL A 42 1.21 -13.06 5.68
CA VAL A 42 0.16 -12.73 4.71
C VAL A 42 -1.18 -13.39 5.07
N LYS A 43 -1.16 -14.66 5.52
CA LYS A 43 -2.38 -15.36 5.95
C LYS A 43 -3.06 -14.69 7.15
N LYS A 44 -2.28 -14.24 8.14
CA LYS A 44 -2.82 -13.59 9.37
C LYS A 44 -3.35 -12.19 9.08
N ILE A 45 -2.62 -11.40 8.31
CA ILE A 45 -3.01 -10.01 7.99
C ILE A 45 -4.13 -9.93 6.94
N GLY A 46 -4.39 -11.02 6.19
CA GLY A 46 -5.37 -11.03 5.09
C GLY A 46 -6.77 -10.57 5.50
N LYS A 47 -7.23 -10.92 6.71
CA LYS A 47 -8.52 -10.44 7.24
C LYS A 47 -8.54 -8.93 7.50
N VAL A 48 -7.41 -8.37 7.94
CA VAL A 48 -7.25 -6.92 8.17
C VAL A 48 -7.27 -6.20 6.82
N ALA A 49 -6.55 -6.73 5.83
CA ALA A 49 -6.51 -6.19 4.48
C ALA A 49 -7.91 -6.19 3.83
N LEU A 50 -8.66 -7.29 3.94
CA LEU A 50 -10.02 -7.39 3.41
C LEU A 50 -11.00 -6.43 4.10
N PHE A 51 -10.90 -6.30 5.42
CA PHE A 51 -11.72 -5.35 6.17
C PHE A 51 -11.38 -3.91 5.80
N GLY A 52 -10.10 -3.59 5.64
CA GLY A 52 -9.65 -2.27 5.20
C GLY A 52 -10.10 -1.93 3.79
N PHE A 53 -10.07 -2.89 2.88
CA PHE A 53 -10.63 -2.73 1.54
C PHE A 53 -12.14 -2.45 1.60
N SER A 54 -12.89 -3.24 2.37
CA SER A 54 -14.34 -3.13 2.48
C SER A 54 -14.79 -1.82 3.12
N THR A 55 -14.03 -1.32 4.10
CA THR A 55 -14.35 -0.08 4.83
C THR A 55 -13.73 1.17 4.21
N SER A 56 -12.73 1.00 3.33
CA SER A 56 -11.93 2.09 2.77
C SER A 56 -11.38 3.07 3.82
N SER A 57 -11.08 2.58 5.04
CA SER A 57 -10.66 3.42 6.17
C SER A 57 -9.62 2.75 7.06
N SER A 58 -8.42 3.35 7.15
CA SER A 58 -7.36 2.90 8.05
C SER A 58 -7.78 2.99 9.53
N ALA A 59 -8.49 4.07 9.90
CA ALA A 59 -8.96 4.27 11.28
C ALA A 59 -9.96 3.18 11.71
N ALA A 60 -10.86 2.79 10.82
CA ALA A 60 -11.82 1.71 11.09
C ALA A 60 -11.12 0.34 11.26
N THR A 61 -10.00 0.12 10.58
CA THR A 61 -9.24 -1.13 10.66
C THR A 61 -8.38 -1.27 11.91
N LEU A 62 -8.04 -0.15 12.57
CA LEU A 62 -7.08 -0.13 13.66
C LEU A 62 -7.40 -1.14 14.78
N PRO A 63 -8.63 -1.26 15.29
CA PRO A 63 -8.94 -2.24 16.34
C PRO A 63 -8.68 -3.68 15.91
N LEU A 64 -9.07 -4.05 14.69
CA LEU A 64 -8.83 -5.39 14.15
C LEU A 64 -7.35 -5.63 13.88
N ASN A 65 -6.63 -4.60 13.41
CA ASN A 65 -5.20 -4.67 13.16
C ASN A 65 -4.40 -4.86 14.45
N THR A 66 -4.73 -4.10 15.51
CA THR A 66 -4.13 -4.24 16.83
C THR A 66 -4.34 -5.65 17.37
N LYS A 67 -5.57 -6.16 17.35
CA LYS A 67 -5.89 -7.52 17.79
C LYS A 67 -5.07 -8.58 17.04
N THR A 68 -5.02 -8.48 15.71
CA THR A 68 -4.27 -9.42 14.86
C THR A 68 -2.77 -9.36 15.14
N THR A 69 -2.24 -8.16 15.37
CA THR A 69 -0.82 -7.93 15.63
C THR A 69 -0.39 -8.47 17.01
N THR A 70 -1.22 -8.27 18.04
CA THR A 70 -0.88 -8.73 19.40
C THR A 70 -1.20 -10.21 19.62
N GLU A 71 -2.38 -10.68 19.21
CA GLU A 71 -2.85 -12.04 19.51
C GLU A 71 -2.36 -13.08 18.50
N GLU A 72 -2.25 -12.72 17.22
CA GLU A 72 -1.85 -13.67 16.19
C GLU A 72 -0.38 -13.53 15.80
N LEU A 73 0.14 -12.31 15.66
CA LEU A 73 1.55 -12.09 15.33
C LEU A 73 2.46 -12.09 16.56
N GLY A 74 1.90 -12.01 17.77
CA GLY A 74 2.66 -12.10 19.03
C GLY A 74 3.52 -10.88 19.32
N VAL A 75 3.20 -9.72 18.73
CA VAL A 75 3.90 -8.47 19.02
C VAL A 75 3.43 -7.97 20.38
N ASP A 76 4.36 -7.43 21.16
CA ASP A 76 4.06 -6.82 22.45
C ASP A 76 2.99 -5.72 22.31
N LYS A 77 2.06 -5.68 23.27
CA LYS A 77 0.91 -4.78 23.22
C LYS A 77 1.32 -3.31 23.32
N ASP A 78 2.34 -3.00 24.12
CA ASP A 78 2.79 -1.62 24.30
C ASP A 78 3.43 -1.13 23.00
N ILE A 79 4.24 -1.97 22.34
CA ILE A 79 4.80 -1.67 21.01
C ILE A 79 3.68 -1.49 19.97
N ALA A 80 2.73 -2.41 19.90
CA ALA A 80 1.65 -2.34 18.91
C ALA A 80 0.74 -1.13 19.12
N SER A 81 0.44 -0.78 20.37
CA SER A 81 -0.43 0.35 20.72
C SER A 81 0.17 1.72 20.39
N PHE A 82 1.50 1.82 20.28
CA PHE A 82 2.17 3.03 19.84
C PHE A 82 2.43 3.05 18.33
N ILE A 83 2.96 1.96 17.78
CA ILE A 83 3.41 1.90 16.38
C ILE A 83 2.24 1.86 15.40
N LEU A 84 1.14 1.15 15.70
CA LEU A 84 0.02 1.02 14.76
C LEU A 84 -0.73 2.35 14.55
N PRO A 85 -1.06 3.14 15.60
CA PRO A 85 -1.67 4.46 15.43
C PRO A 85 -0.75 5.48 14.74
N LEU A 86 0.56 5.44 15.02
CA LEU A 86 1.54 6.27 14.32
C LEU A 86 1.63 5.86 12.83
N GLY A 87 1.68 4.55 12.57
CA GLY A 87 1.79 4.00 11.24
C GLY A 87 0.58 4.32 10.36
N MET A 88 -0.64 4.31 10.90
CA MET A 88 -1.83 4.61 10.09
C MET A 88 -1.87 6.04 9.53
N THR A 89 -1.14 6.99 10.11
CA THR A 89 -1.08 8.38 9.62
C THR A 89 0.17 8.65 8.78
N VAL A 90 1.32 8.07 9.15
CA VAL A 90 2.61 8.33 8.48
C VAL A 90 2.88 7.38 7.32
N ASN A 91 2.44 6.11 7.40
CA ASN A 91 2.77 5.08 6.42
C ASN A 91 1.74 5.00 5.28
N MET A 92 1.79 5.98 4.38
CA MET A 92 0.84 6.11 3.26
C MET A 92 1.36 5.51 1.93
N ASN A 93 1.97 4.32 1.96
CA ASN A 93 2.56 3.68 0.76
C ASN A 93 1.58 3.53 -0.41
N GLY A 94 0.33 3.16 -0.13
CA GLY A 94 -0.71 3.04 -1.15
C GLY A 94 -1.03 4.38 -1.83
N THR A 95 -1.04 5.47 -1.04
CA THR A 95 -1.24 6.83 -1.55
C THR A 95 -0.06 7.27 -2.41
N ALA A 96 1.17 7.02 -1.98
CA ALA A 96 2.36 7.34 -2.76
C ALA A 96 2.35 6.62 -4.13
N ILE A 97 2.05 5.30 -4.15
CA ILE A 97 1.91 4.53 -5.40
C ILE A 97 0.84 5.15 -6.31
N MET A 98 -0.33 5.48 -5.76
CA MET A 98 -1.41 6.10 -6.53
C MET A 98 -1.00 7.47 -7.08
N GLN A 99 -0.36 8.32 -6.27
CA GLN A 99 0.06 9.67 -6.66
C GLN A 99 1.10 9.64 -7.77
N VAL A 100 2.08 8.72 -7.71
CA VAL A 100 3.09 8.56 -8.77
C VAL A 100 2.41 8.16 -10.08
N ILE A 101 1.58 7.12 -10.06
CA ILE A 101 0.92 6.61 -11.27
C ILE A 101 -0.06 7.65 -11.83
N ALA A 102 -0.81 8.35 -10.98
CA ALA A 102 -1.74 9.40 -11.37
C ALA A 102 -1.02 10.59 -12.01
N THR A 103 0.10 11.04 -11.43
CA THR A 103 0.90 12.15 -11.97
C THR A 103 1.46 11.81 -13.33
N ILE A 104 2.02 10.60 -13.50
CA ILE A 104 2.53 10.12 -14.79
C ILE A 104 1.40 10.06 -15.83
N PHE A 105 0.22 9.55 -15.44
CA PHE A 105 -0.95 9.47 -16.30
C PHE A 105 -1.42 10.85 -16.78
N ILE A 106 -1.55 11.82 -15.87
CA ILE A 106 -1.97 13.19 -16.18
C ILE A 106 -0.95 13.86 -17.10
N ALA A 107 0.34 13.78 -16.78
CA ALA A 107 1.41 14.38 -17.58
C ALA A 107 1.44 13.80 -18.99
N SER A 108 1.37 12.47 -19.12
CA SER A 108 1.37 11.80 -20.43
C SER A 108 0.12 12.11 -21.25
N SER A 109 -1.05 12.21 -20.60
CA SER A 109 -2.32 12.56 -21.26
C SER A 109 -2.36 14.01 -21.73
N ALA A 110 -1.64 14.91 -21.05
CA ALA A 110 -1.47 16.30 -21.45
C ALA A 110 -0.36 16.50 -22.51
N GLY A 111 0.27 15.43 -22.98
CA GLY A 111 1.30 15.48 -24.02
C GLY A 111 2.71 15.84 -23.51
N TYR A 112 2.94 15.83 -22.19
CA TYR A 112 4.28 16.03 -21.64
C TYR A 112 5.11 14.74 -21.76
N ASN A 113 6.39 14.90 -22.10
CA ASN A 113 7.33 13.79 -22.08
C ASN A 113 7.81 13.53 -20.65
N VAL A 114 7.41 12.39 -20.07
CA VAL A 114 7.80 11.99 -18.73
C VAL A 114 9.12 11.23 -18.79
N THR A 115 10.21 11.88 -18.37
CA THR A 115 11.53 11.24 -18.28
C THR A 115 11.68 10.45 -16.97
N ILE A 116 12.67 9.56 -16.91
CA ILE A 116 13.00 8.81 -15.69
C ILE A 116 13.34 9.76 -14.53
N GLY A 117 14.02 10.88 -14.81
CA GLY A 117 14.31 11.90 -13.80
C GLY A 117 13.04 12.50 -13.20
N ASN A 118 12.03 12.79 -14.02
CA ASN A 118 10.73 13.26 -13.54
C ASN A 118 10.05 12.22 -12.65
N ILE A 119 10.09 10.94 -13.03
CA ILE A 119 9.49 9.85 -12.23
C ILE A 119 10.13 9.76 -10.85
N ILE A 120 11.47 9.86 -10.76
CA ILE A 120 12.18 9.83 -9.48
C ILE A 120 11.79 11.02 -8.60
N ILE A 121 11.71 12.23 -9.18
CA ILE A 121 11.30 13.43 -8.44
C ILE A 121 9.87 13.31 -7.94
N ILE A 122 8.94 12.85 -8.80
CA ILE A 122 7.54 12.61 -8.41
C ILE A 122 7.48 11.60 -7.27
N ALA A 123 8.22 10.50 -7.36
CA ALA A 123 8.24 9.45 -6.33
C ALA A 123 8.88 9.89 -5.00
N LEU A 124 9.75 10.90 -5.02
CA LEU A 124 10.37 11.44 -3.79
C LEU A 124 9.44 12.43 -3.08
N ILE A 125 8.58 13.13 -3.82
CA ILE A 125 7.63 14.12 -3.29
C ILE A 125 6.33 13.45 -2.81
N ALA A 126 5.92 12.36 -3.47
CA ALA A 126 4.74 11.57 -3.15
C ALA A 126 4.89 10.76 -1.85
#